data_AF-A0A529SQS9-F1
#
_entry.id   AF-A0A529SQS9-F1
#
_cell.length_a   1.000
_cell.length_b   1.000
_cell.length_c   1.000
_cell.angle_alpha   90.00
_cell.angle_beta   90.00
_cell.angle_gamma   90.00
#
_symmetry.space_group_name_H-M   'P 1'
#
loop_
_entity.id
_entity.type
_entity.pdbx_description
1 polymer ?
#
loop_
_entity_poly.entity_id
_entity_poly.type
_entity_poly.pdbx_seq_one_letter_code
_entity_poly.pdbx_strand_id
1 'polypeptide(L)'
;MPDTADIARLEANAPLQEAGRYTRSELVLARANKSVRLFEDVAIALAQGQQPDEEQLLGVGYLLRTTAVYGNGKFGIADRDEISSRPELAGSFQAEMLTVWLIRSFTLDLVDHIARRRNPAGAAKLAPDLRRALGVGNATGLGMAPFLVRHPLLTHSWFLARETALARVRAEPHAGAAERDAFSNALADLRQRIARWH
;
A
#
# COMPACT_ATOMS: atom_id res chain seq x y z
N MET A 1 -3.26 21.09 10.06
CA MET A 1 -4.11 20.67 8.94
C MET A 1 -3.88 21.65 7.80
N PRO A 2 -3.82 21.21 6.54
CA PRO A 2 -3.56 22.11 5.41
C PRO A 2 -4.67 23.15 5.29
N ASP A 3 -4.30 24.39 4.98
CA ASP A 3 -5.26 25.47 4.72
C ASP A 3 -5.53 25.67 3.22
N THR A 4 -6.39 26.63 2.88
CA THR A 4 -6.73 26.93 1.48
C THR A 4 -5.51 27.37 0.66
N ALA A 5 -4.56 28.08 1.26
CA ALA A 5 -3.34 28.52 0.58
C ALA A 5 -2.40 27.34 0.32
N ASP A 6 -2.31 26.38 1.25
CA ASP A 6 -1.61 25.12 1.04
C ASP A 6 -2.22 24.34 -0.13
N ILE A 7 -3.55 24.21 -0.18
CA ILE A 7 -4.23 23.50 -1.27
C ILE A 7 -3.94 24.17 -2.63
N ALA A 8 -4.08 25.49 -2.72
CA ALA A 8 -3.80 26.23 -3.95
C ALA A 8 -2.33 26.09 -4.40
N ARG A 9 -1.38 26.13 -3.44
CA ARG A 9 0.04 25.87 -3.71
C ARG A 9 0.27 24.47 -4.26
N LEU A 10 -0.33 23.46 -3.63
CA LEU A 10 -0.18 22.06 -4.02
C LEU A 10 -0.79 21.82 -5.41
N GLU A 11 -1.95 22.40 -5.71
CA GLU A 11 -2.60 22.30 -7.02
C GLU A 11 -1.72 22.89 -8.13
N ALA A 12 -1.05 24.02 -7.87
CA ALA A 12 -0.13 24.63 -8.84
C ALA A 12 1.17 23.84 -9.04
N ASN A 13 1.68 23.18 -7.99
CA ASN A 13 2.99 22.50 -8.02
C ASN A 13 2.93 21.01 -8.41
N ALA A 14 1.84 20.30 -8.06
CA ALA A 14 1.69 18.87 -8.34
C ALA A 14 1.84 18.49 -9.82
N PRO A 15 1.27 19.24 -10.78
CA PRO A 15 1.41 18.95 -12.20
C PRO A 15 2.82 19.14 -12.76
N LEU A 16 3.65 19.97 -12.11
CA LEU A 16 4.99 20.34 -12.58
C LEU A 16 6.05 19.24 -12.32
N GLN A 17 5.70 18.21 -11.55
CA GLN A 17 6.58 17.06 -11.25
C GLN A 17 7.95 17.51 -10.69
N GLU A 18 9.06 17.12 -11.32
CA GLU A 18 10.43 17.48 -10.93
C GLU A 18 10.69 18.99 -10.91
N ALA A 19 9.94 19.77 -11.69
CA ALA A 19 10.02 21.24 -11.69
C ALA A 19 9.20 21.87 -10.56
N GLY A 20 8.25 21.14 -9.97
CA GLY A 20 7.44 21.60 -8.85
C GLY A 20 8.26 21.70 -7.55
N ARG A 21 7.83 22.56 -6.63
CA ARG A 21 8.45 22.73 -5.31
C ARG A 21 7.41 22.61 -4.21
N TYR A 22 7.83 21.96 -3.14
CA TYR A 22 7.01 21.70 -1.97
C TYR A 22 7.75 22.20 -0.73
N THR A 23 7.11 22.04 0.41
CA THR A 23 7.59 22.52 1.69
C THR A 23 7.70 21.39 2.70
N ARG A 24 8.33 21.67 3.83
CA ARG A 24 8.52 20.69 4.92
C ARG A 24 7.21 20.28 5.62
N SER A 25 6.07 20.91 5.32
CA SER A 25 4.76 20.45 5.82
C SER A 25 4.23 19.22 5.10
N GLU A 26 4.67 18.98 3.86
CA GLU A 26 4.33 17.78 3.11
C GLU A 26 5.30 16.66 3.49
N LEU A 27 4.77 15.49 3.88
CA LEU A 27 5.61 14.34 4.26
C LEU A 27 5.89 13.41 3.09
N VAL A 28 4.86 13.13 2.29
CA VAL A 28 4.91 12.19 1.18
C VAL A 28 4.05 12.70 0.04
N LEU A 29 4.55 12.58 -1.18
CA LEU A 29 3.81 12.85 -2.39
C LEU A 29 3.62 11.56 -3.18
N ALA A 30 2.39 11.28 -3.59
CA ALA A 30 2.09 10.11 -4.38
C ALA A 30 1.28 10.51 -5.61
N ARG A 31 1.55 9.84 -6.73
CA ARG A 31 0.73 9.93 -7.93
C ARG A 31 0.05 8.61 -8.16
N ALA A 32 -1.25 8.62 -8.41
CA ALA A 32 -2.01 7.41 -8.68
C ALA A 32 -2.95 7.61 -9.88
N ASN A 33 -3.09 6.56 -10.68
CA ASN A 33 -4.00 6.51 -11.81
C ASN A 33 -5.01 5.38 -11.59
N LYS A 34 -6.27 5.61 -11.96
CA LYS A 34 -7.31 4.58 -11.91
C LYS A 34 -6.96 3.45 -12.88
N SER A 35 -7.22 2.21 -12.48
CA SER A 35 -7.35 1.11 -13.43
C SER A 35 -8.67 1.30 -14.18
N VAL A 36 -8.66 2.16 -15.21
CA VAL A 36 -9.87 2.82 -15.74
C VAL A 36 -11.01 1.84 -16.00
N ARG A 37 -10.74 0.74 -16.71
CA ARG A 37 -11.75 -0.26 -17.04
C ARG A 37 -12.31 -0.96 -15.81
N LEU A 38 -11.44 -1.55 -14.98
CA LEU A 38 -11.88 -2.28 -13.80
C LEU A 38 -12.57 -1.39 -12.77
N PHE A 39 -12.07 -0.16 -12.57
CA PHE A 39 -12.68 0.80 -11.66
C PHE A 39 -14.13 1.11 -12.09
N GLU A 40 -14.35 1.31 -13.39
CA GLU A 40 -15.66 1.61 -13.94
C GLU A 40 -16.61 0.41 -13.83
N ASP A 41 -16.13 -0.80 -14.18
CA ASP A 41 -16.90 -2.04 -14.07
C ASP A 41 -17.39 -2.26 -12.62
N VAL A 42 -16.51 -2.07 -11.64
CA VAL A 42 -16.86 -2.16 -10.21
C VAL A 42 -17.87 -1.08 -9.81
N ALA A 43 -17.66 0.18 -10.25
CA ALA A 43 -18.58 1.26 -9.93
C ALA A 43 -19.98 1.04 -10.52
N ILE A 44 -20.09 0.44 -11.71
CA ILE A 44 -21.36 0.06 -12.35
C ILE A 44 -22.04 -1.06 -11.58
N ALA A 45 -21.34 -2.17 -11.29
CA ALA A 45 -21.90 -3.30 -10.56
C ALA A 45 -22.46 -2.87 -9.19
N LEU A 46 -21.67 -2.09 -8.45
CA LEU A 46 -22.09 -1.55 -7.16
C LEU A 46 -23.28 -0.60 -7.30
N ALA A 47 -23.33 0.25 -8.33
CA ALA A 47 -24.47 1.14 -8.56
C ALA A 47 -25.77 0.37 -8.90
N GLN A 48 -25.65 -0.82 -9.49
CA GLN A 48 -26.76 -1.74 -9.76
C GLN A 48 -27.17 -2.57 -8.53
N GLY A 49 -26.50 -2.39 -7.39
CA GLY A 49 -26.75 -3.17 -6.17
C GLY A 49 -26.10 -4.55 -6.16
N GLN A 50 -25.16 -4.80 -7.07
CA GLN A 50 -24.49 -6.09 -7.26
C GLN A 50 -23.03 -6.02 -6.83
N GLN A 51 -22.41 -7.17 -6.54
CA GLN A 51 -20.95 -7.25 -6.37
C GLN A 51 -20.28 -7.38 -7.74
N PRO A 52 -19.06 -6.85 -7.91
CA PRO A 52 -18.27 -7.07 -9.12
C PRO A 52 -17.86 -8.54 -9.27
N ASP A 53 -17.47 -8.91 -10.48
CA ASP A 53 -16.86 -10.22 -10.77
C ASP A 53 -15.56 -10.40 -9.96
N GLU A 54 -15.54 -11.42 -9.10
CA GLU A 54 -14.42 -11.65 -8.19
C GLU A 54 -13.15 -12.07 -8.93
N GLU A 55 -13.26 -12.91 -9.97
CA GLU A 55 -12.11 -13.39 -10.73
C GLU A 55 -11.44 -12.23 -11.48
N GLN A 56 -12.21 -11.39 -12.14
CA GLN A 56 -11.72 -10.19 -12.82
C GLN A 56 -11.08 -9.20 -11.83
N LEU A 57 -11.71 -9.02 -10.65
CA LEU A 57 -11.23 -8.11 -9.61
C LEU A 57 -9.90 -8.59 -9.02
N LEU A 58 -9.80 -9.88 -8.69
CA LEU A 58 -8.60 -10.48 -8.10
C LEU A 58 -7.47 -10.65 -9.13
N GLY A 59 -7.80 -10.92 -10.39
CA GLY A 59 -6.81 -11.03 -11.47
C GLY A 59 -6.03 -9.73 -11.69
N VAL A 60 -6.63 -8.57 -11.40
CA VAL A 60 -5.91 -7.28 -11.40
C VAL A 60 -5.40 -6.91 -10.00
N GLY A 61 -6.21 -7.13 -8.96
CA GLY A 61 -5.82 -6.94 -7.55
C GLY A 61 -5.74 -5.50 -7.05
N TYR A 62 -6.08 -4.50 -7.87
CA TYR A 62 -6.12 -3.08 -7.49
C TYR A 62 -7.08 -2.27 -8.36
N LEU A 63 -7.67 -1.21 -7.78
CA LEU A 63 -8.50 -0.23 -8.52
C LEU A 63 -7.75 1.08 -8.84
N LEU A 64 -6.70 1.37 -8.08
CA LEU A 64 -5.78 2.48 -8.28
C LEU A 64 -4.34 1.95 -8.28
N ARG A 65 -3.53 2.48 -9.19
CA ARG A 65 -2.11 2.17 -9.31
C ARG A 65 -1.29 3.41 -9.03
N THR A 66 -0.42 3.36 -8.03
CA THR A 66 0.55 4.43 -7.80
C THR A 66 1.66 4.36 -8.85
N THR A 67 1.96 5.48 -9.50
CA THR A 67 3.10 5.60 -10.41
C THR A 67 4.38 6.00 -9.68
N ALA A 68 4.24 6.67 -8.54
CA ALA A 68 5.34 7.02 -7.67
C ALA A 68 4.84 7.34 -6.28
N VAL A 69 5.71 7.08 -5.29
CA VAL A 69 5.59 7.52 -3.90
C VAL A 69 6.93 8.13 -3.54
N TYR A 70 6.93 9.43 -3.25
CA TYR A 70 8.11 10.22 -2.98
C TYR A 70 8.09 10.67 -1.53
N GLY A 71 9.16 10.38 -0.81
CA GLY A 71 9.43 10.85 0.54
C GLY A 71 10.87 11.35 0.67
N ASN A 72 11.28 11.61 1.90
CA ASN A 72 12.67 11.87 2.28
C ASN A 72 13.34 13.02 1.48
N GLY A 73 12.77 14.22 1.55
CA GLY A 73 13.38 15.43 0.98
C GLY A 73 13.17 15.64 -0.52
N LYS A 74 12.58 14.67 -1.23
CA LYS A 74 12.34 14.79 -2.67
C LYS A 74 11.41 15.96 -2.99
N PHE A 75 11.80 16.80 -3.95
CA PHE A 75 11.08 18.02 -4.35
C PHE A 75 10.93 19.10 -3.25
N GLY A 76 11.67 18.97 -2.14
CA GLY A 76 11.63 19.92 -1.02
C GLY A 76 10.61 19.58 0.08
N ILE A 77 9.99 18.39 0.02
CA ILE A 77 9.16 17.86 1.10
C ILE A 77 10.01 17.57 2.35
N ALA A 78 9.37 17.21 3.47
CA ALA A 78 10.06 16.82 4.69
C ALA A 78 11.07 15.69 4.42
N ASP A 79 12.26 15.81 5.00
CA ASP A 79 13.25 14.75 5.02
C ASP A 79 13.11 13.87 6.26
N ARG A 80 14.00 12.88 6.38
CA ARG A 80 14.01 11.97 7.51
C ARG A 80 14.22 12.69 8.84
N ASP A 81 15.06 13.71 8.89
CA ASP A 81 15.44 14.37 10.14
C ASP A 81 14.22 15.06 10.77
N GLU A 82 13.37 15.66 9.94
CA GLU A 82 12.11 16.31 10.34
C GLU A 82 11.08 15.36 10.99
N ILE A 83 11.08 14.07 10.63
CA ILE A 83 10.08 13.10 11.12
C ILE A 83 10.64 12.01 12.04
N SER A 84 11.97 11.92 12.18
CA SER A 84 12.67 10.83 12.88
C SER A 84 12.32 10.72 14.36
N SER A 85 11.97 11.84 15.01
CA SER A 85 11.61 11.89 16.43
C SER A 85 10.20 11.38 16.74
N ARG A 86 9.38 11.12 15.71
CA ARG A 86 8.01 10.59 15.87
C ARG A 86 8.05 9.07 15.98
N PRO A 87 7.64 8.47 17.12
CA PRO A 87 7.72 7.02 17.31
C PRO A 87 6.98 6.22 16.22
N GLU A 88 5.85 6.73 15.74
CA GLU A 88 5.00 6.10 14.72
C GLU A 88 5.69 6.08 13.34
N LEU A 89 6.59 7.02 13.09
CA LEU A 89 7.33 7.13 11.83
C LEU A 89 8.79 6.72 11.99
N ALA A 90 9.18 6.14 13.13
CA ALA A 90 10.56 5.76 13.41
C ALA A 90 11.09 4.65 12.49
N GLY A 91 10.22 3.82 11.93
CA GLY A 91 10.61 2.79 10.96
C GLY A 91 10.95 3.37 9.57
N SER A 92 11.83 2.69 8.85
CA SER A 92 12.13 3.03 7.45
C SER A 92 10.88 2.97 6.60
N PHE A 93 10.69 3.97 5.73
CA PHE A 93 9.55 4.11 4.83
C PHE A 93 8.16 4.12 5.48
N GLN A 94 8.05 4.32 6.80
CA GLN A 94 6.76 4.27 7.50
C GLN A 94 5.77 5.32 6.99
N ALA A 95 6.24 6.55 6.75
CA ALA A 95 5.39 7.60 6.21
C ALA A 95 4.86 7.22 4.82
N GLU A 96 5.73 6.71 3.95
CA GLU A 96 5.39 6.27 2.61
C GLU A 96 4.43 5.08 2.60
N MET A 97 4.66 4.09 3.47
CA MET A 97 3.78 2.93 3.64
C MET A 97 2.41 3.34 4.18
N LEU A 98 2.37 4.27 5.14
CA LEU A 98 1.11 4.84 5.63
C LEU A 98 0.37 5.55 4.49
N THR A 99 1.06 6.35 3.67
CA THR A 99 0.46 7.01 2.51
C THR A 99 -0.12 6.00 1.51
N VAL A 100 0.59 4.92 1.19
CA VAL A 100 0.09 3.86 0.32
C VAL A 100 -1.15 3.18 0.92
N TRP A 101 -1.15 2.94 2.23
CA TRP A 101 -2.31 2.36 2.93
C TRP A 101 -3.52 3.31 2.93
N LEU A 102 -3.29 4.62 3.08
CA LEU A 102 -4.34 5.63 2.98
C LEU A 102 -4.90 5.72 1.56
N ILE A 103 -4.06 5.68 0.53
CA ILE A 103 -4.48 5.64 -0.88
C ILE A 103 -5.32 4.39 -1.14
N ARG A 104 -4.90 3.23 -0.63
CA ARG A 104 -5.66 1.98 -0.71
C ARG A 104 -7.06 2.16 -0.15
N SER A 105 -7.18 2.68 1.07
CA SER A 105 -8.45 2.86 1.75
C SER A 105 -9.34 3.87 1.01
N PHE A 106 -8.77 5.02 0.64
CA PHE A 106 -9.45 6.04 -0.16
C PHE A 106 -9.97 5.50 -1.49
N THR A 107 -9.23 4.62 -2.15
CA THR A 107 -9.64 3.99 -3.41
C THR A 107 -10.94 3.20 -3.26
N LEU A 108 -11.05 2.42 -2.19
CA LEU A 108 -12.24 1.61 -1.91
C LEU A 108 -13.44 2.50 -1.53
N ASP A 109 -13.20 3.58 -0.81
CA ASP A 109 -14.26 4.53 -0.45
C ASP A 109 -14.70 5.37 -1.66
N LEU A 110 -13.77 5.69 -2.57
CA LEU A 110 -14.04 6.43 -3.80
C LEU A 110 -14.96 5.64 -4.73
N VAL A 111 -14.74 4.34 -4.91
CA VAL A 111 -15.59 3.51 -5.78
C VAL A 111 -16.98 3.34 -5.20
N ASP A 112 -17.10 3.10 -3.88
CA ASP A 112 -18.39 3.06 -3.16
C ASP A 112 -19.12 4.41 -3.27
N HIS A 113 -18.40 5.53 -3.11
CA HIS A 113 -18.96 6.87 -3.22
C HIS A 113 -19.51 7.12 -4.63
N ILE A 114 -18.74 6.81 -5.67
CA ILE A 114 -19.18 6.99 -7.06
C ILE A 114 -20.41 6.13 -7.35
N ALA A 115 -20.42 4.86 -6.93
CA ALA A 115 -21.58 3.99 -7.08
C ALA A 115 -22.84 4.57 -6.40
N ARG A 116 -22.70 5.06 -5.16
CA ARG A 116 -23.81 5.72 -4.44
C ARG A 116 -24.26 7.02 -5.09
N ARG A 117 -23.36 7.81 -5.68
CA ARG A 117 -23.73 9.01 -6.43
C ARG A 117 -24.50 8.69 -7.71
N ARG A 118 -24.25 7.52 -8.31
CA ARG A 118 -24.99 7.01 -9.48
C ARG A 118 -26.37 6.46 -9.11
N ASN A 119 -26.47 5.77 -7.97
CA ASN A 119 -27.74 5.25 -7.47
C ASN A 119 -27.84 5.39 -5.93
N PRO A 120 -28.36 6.53 -5.42
CA PRO A 120 -28.45 6.78 -3.98
C PRO A 120 -29.34 5.78 -3.23
N ALA A 121 -30.33 5.18 -3.90
CA ALA A 121 -31.34 4.33 -3.28
C ALA A 121 -30.97 2.83 -3.29
N GLY A 122 -30.15 2.38 -4.25
CA GLY A 122 -29.89 0.95 -4.48
C GLY A 122 -28.42 0.55 -4.61
N ALA A 123 -27.46 1.48 -4.49
CA ALA A 123 -26.06 1.10 -4.60
C ALA A 123 -25.60 0.20 -3.44
N ALA A 124 -24.96 -0.93 -3.79
CA ALA A 124 -24.27 -1.79 -2.85
C ALA A 124 -22.92 -1.19 -2.44
N LYS A 125 -22.39 -1.63 -1.30
CA LYS A 125 -20.98 -1.42 -0.93
C LYS A 125 -20.16 -2.63 -1.35
N LEU A 126 -18.89 -2.40 -1.68
CA LEU A 126 -17.97 -3.50 -1.96
C LEU A 126 -17.83 -4.42 -0.73
N ALA A 127 -17.97 -5.72 -0.94
CA ALA A 127 -17.94 -6.72 0.11
C ALA A 127 -16.62 -6.69 0.91
N PRO A 128 -16.66 -6.87 2.24
CA PRO A 128 -15.45 -6.83 3.09
C PRO A 128 -14.35 -7.79 2.66
N ASP A 129 -14.68 -8.97 2.14
CA ASP A 129 -13.71 -9.96 1.66
C ASP A 129 -12.95 -9.46 0.43
N LEU A 130 -13.66 -8.92 -0.57
CA LEU A 130 -13.07 -8.30 -1.75
C LEU A 130 -12.23 -7.07 -1.37
N ARG A 131 -12.73 -6.24 -0.44
CA ARG A 131 -11.97 -5.09 0.09
C ARG A 131 -10.65 -5.51 0.73
N ARG A 132 -10.59 -6.66 1.40
CA ARG A 132 -9.36 -7.19 2.00
C ARG A 132 -8.38 -7.72 0.97
N ALA A 133 -8.88 -8.34 -0.10
CA ALA A 133 -8.06 -8.89 -1.17
C ALA A 133 -7.42 -7.81 -2.07
N LEU A 134 -8.05 -6.64 -2.18
CA LEU A 134 -7.52 -5.54 -2.98
C LEU A 134 -6.33 -4.82 -2.31
N GLY A 135 -5.33 -4.51 -3.14
CA GLY A 135 -4.17 -3.68 -2.79
C GLY A 135 -4.13 -2.37 -3.57
N VAL A 136 -2.92 -1.79 -3.65
CA VAL A 136 -2.59 -0.67 -4.52
C VAL A 136 -1.55 -1.16 -5.51
N GLY A 137 -1.80 -0.98 -6.81
CA GLY A 137 -0.84 -1.37 -7.81
C GLY A 137 0.43 -0.53 -7.67
N ASN A 138 1.61 -1.16 -7.64
CA ASN A 138 2.88 -0.43 -7.61
C ASN A 138 3.43 -0.23 -9.04
N ALA A 139 4.07 0.90 -9.30
CA ALA A 139 4.82 1.12 -10.53
C ALA A 139 6.31 0.95 -10.24
N THR A 140 6.90 -0.03 -10.93
CA THR A 140 8.34 -0.19 -11.19
C THR A 140 9.27 -0.07 -9.96
N GLY A 141 9.73 -1.21 -9.46
CA GLY A 141 10.87 -1.33 -8.55
C GLY A 141 12.23 -0.95 -9.17
N LEU A 142 12.27 0.02 -10.08
CA LEU A 142 13.47 0.51 -10.75
C LEU A 142 14.52 1.01 -9.75
N GLY A 143 14.11 1.47 -8.57
CA GLY A 143 15.02 1.83 -7.47
C GLY A 143 15.60 0.64 -6.71
N MET A 144 14.94 -0.52 -6.69
CA MET A 144 15.38 -1.67 -5.89
C MET A 144 16.64 -2.32 -6.45
N ALA A 145 16.73 -2.51 -7.77
CA ALA A 145 17.91 -3.13 -8.39
C ALA A 145 19.20 -2.32 -8.13
N PRO A 146 19.25 -0.99 -8.39
CA PRO A 146 20.40 -0.17 -8.04
C PRO A 146 20.68 -0.10 -6.54
N PHE A 147 19.65 -0.11 -5.69
CA PHE A 147 19.82 -0.11 -4.24
C PHE A 147 20.53 -1.37 -3.75
N LEU A 148 20.10 -2.56 -4.21
CA LEU A 148 20.71 -3.84 -3.84
C LEU A 148 22.18 -3.90 -4.29
N VAL A 149 22.49 -3.40 -5.49
CA VAL A 149 23.86 -3.37 -6.02
C VAL A 149 24.74 -2.39 -5.23
N ARG A 150 24.21 -1.23 -4.82
CA ARG A 150 24.98 -0.19 -4.12
C ARG A 150 25.16 -0.44 -2.62
N HIS A 151 24.34 -1.32 -2.02
CA HIS A 151 24.37 -1.56 -0.57
C HIS A 151 24.50 -3.05 -0.19
N PRO A 152 25.56 -3.74 -0.65
CA PRO A 152 25.73 -5.17 -0.39
C PRO A 152 25.82 -5.52 1.10
N LEU A 153 26.37 -4.62 1.93
CA LEU A 153 26.46 -4.81 3.38
C LEU A 153 25.11 -4.79 4.09
N LEU A 154 24.18 -3.94 3.63
CA LEU A 154 22.81 -3.93 4.15
C LEU A 154 22.09 -5.23 3.79
N THR A 155 22.22 -5.67 2.54
CA THR A 155 21.67 -6.94 2.07
C THR A 155 22.25 -8.11 2.88
N HIS A 156 23.58 -8.16 3.05
CA HIS A 156 24.24 -9.18 3.87
C HIS A 156 23.73 -9.19 5.31
N SER A 157 23.62 -8.02 5.95
CA SER A 157 23.14 -7.90 7.32
C SER A 157 21.70 -8.41 7.47
N TRP A 158 20.84 -8.11 6.49
CA TRP A 158 19.48 -8.62 6.45
C TRP A 158 19.43 -10.16 6.31
N PHE A 159 20.18 -10.72 5.38
CA PHE A 159 20.29 -12.18 5.22
C PHE A 159 20.86 -12.83 6.48
N LEU A 160 21.92 -12.28 7.05
CA LEU A 160 22.54 -12.80 8.26
C LEU A 160 21.55 -12.80 9.43
N ALA A 161 20.80 -11.71 9.64
CA ALA A 161 19.78 -11.65 10.69
C ALA A 161 18.69 -12.71 10.49
N ARG A 162 18.17 -12.84 9.26
CA ARG A 162 17.15 -13.85 8.91
C ARG A 162 17.67 -15.28 9.11
N GLU A 163 18.81 -15.62 8.54
CA GLU A 163 19.40 -16.97 8.64
C GLU A 163 19.78 -17.31 10.08
N THR A 164 20.28 -16.34 10.85
CA THR A 164 20.56 -16.53 12.28
C THR A 164 19.30 -16.81 13.07
N ALA A 165 18.22 -16.08 12.83
CA ALA A 165 16.93 -16.32 13.49
C ALA A 165 16.38 -17.71 13.15
N LEU A 166 16.44 -18.11 11.87
CA LEU A 166 16.03 -19.45 11.43
C LEU A 166 16.90 -20.55 12.04
N ALA A 167 18.22 -20.37 12.07
CA ALA A 167 19.15 -21.32 12.66
C ALA A 167 18.86 -21.53 14.15
N ARG A 168 18.61 -20.45 14.90
CA ARG A 168 18.24 -20.52 16.33
C ARG A 168 16.96 -21.33 16.54
N VAL A 169 15.89 -20.99 15.81
CA VAL A 169 14.61 -21.71 15.94
C VAL A 169 14.74 -23.18 15.55
N ARG A 170 15.51 -23.49 14.50
CA ARG A 170 15.74 -24.89 14.06
C ARG A 170 16.66 -25.69 14.97
N ALA A 171 17.48 -25.03 15.77
CA ALA A 171 18.36 -25.68 16.74
C ALA A 171 17.63 -26.09 18.03
N GLU A 172 16.40 -25.59 18.24
CA GLU A 172 15.58 -26.01 19.37
C GLU A 172 15.19 -27.50 19.24
N PRO A 173 15.58 -28.37 20.20
CA PRO A 173 15.39 -29.81 20.07
C PRO A 173 13.91 -30.21 20.24
N HIS A 174 13.12 -29.37 20.92
CA HIS A 174 11.72 -29.61 21.19
C HIS A 174 10.95 -28.28 21.10
N ALA A 175 9.77 -28.31 20.50
CA ALA A 175 8.80 -27.22 20.59
C ALA A 175 7.78 -27.53 21.70
N GLY A 176 7.36 -26.54 22.47
CA GLY A 176 6.27 -26.68 23.43
C GLY A 176 4.92 -26.84 22.73
N ALA A 177 3.86 -27.10 23.50
CA ALA A 177 2.52 -27.26 22.95
C ALA A 177 2.01 -25.96 22.29
N ALA A 178 2.23 -24.82 22.95
CA ALA A 178 1.81 -23.51 22.44
C ALA A 178 2.50 -23.14 21.11
N GLU A 179 3.80 -23.40 20.97
CA GLU A 179 4.54 -23.13 19.74
C GLU A 179 4.07 -24.01 18.58
N ARG A 180 3.78 -25.29 18.85
CA ARG A 180 3.24 -26.24 17.86
C ARG A 180 1.85 -25.83 17.38
N ASP A 181 0.99 -25.37 18.29
CA ASP A 181 -0.35 -24.89 17.95
C ASP A 181 -0.27 -23.60 17.15
N ALA A 182 0.57 -22.65 17.55
CA ALA A 182 0.80 -21.40 16.82
C ALA A 182 1.33 -21.67 15.40
N PHE A 183 2.30 -22.58 15.26
CA PHE A 183 2.83 -22.97 13.95
C PHE A 183 1.77 -23.63 13.08
N SER A 184 0.99 -24.57 13.63
CA SER A 184 -0.08 -25.26 12.89
C SER A 184 -1.15 -24.29 12.39
N ASN A 185 -1.56 -23.33 13.23
CA ASN A 185 -2.51 -22.30 12.86
C ASN A 185 -1.96 -21.37 11.77
N ALA A 186 -0.72 -20.90 11.93
CA ALA A 186 -0.08 -20.06 10.92
C ALA A 186 0.09 -20.78 9.58
N LEU A 187 0.43 -22.08 9.60
CA LEU A 187 0.57 -22.91 8.41
C LEU A 187 -0.78 -23.13 7.71
N ALA A 188 -1.85 -23.41 8.48
CA ALA A 188 -3.19 -23.57 7.93
C ALA A 188 -3.68 -22.30 7.24
N ASP A 189 -3.50 -21.14 7.88
CA ASP A 189 -3.86 -19.84 7.32
C ASP A 189 -3.00 -19.49 6.09
N LEU A 190 -1.69 -19.76 6.12
CA LEU A 190 -0.82 -19.56 4.95
C LEU A 190 -1.26 -20.43 3.77
N ARG A 191 -1.63 -21.69 3.99
CA ARG A 191 -2.15 -22.59 2.93
C ARG A 191 -3.41 -22.04 2.30
N GLN A 192 -4.35 -21.52 3.10
CA GLN A 192 -5.56 -20.89 2.57
C GLN A 192 -5.24 -19.65 1.73
N ARG A 193 -4.30 -18.81 2.19
CA ARG A 193 -3.85 -17.63 1.44
C ARG A 193 -3.19 -18.00 0.12
N ILE A 194 -2.31 -19.00 0.11
CA ILE A 194 -1.64 -19.48 -1.12
C ILE A 194 -2.65 -20.08 -2.10
N ALA A 195 -3.63 -20.85 -1.62
CA ALA A 195 -4.67 -21.43 -2.49
C ALA A 195 -5.50 -20.38 -3.24
N ARG A 196 -5.59 -19.15 -2.71
CA ARG A 196 -6.27 -18.00 -3.34
C ARG A 196 -5.38 -17.20 -4.29
N TRP A 197 -4.11 -17.56 -4.44
CA TRP A 197 -3.14 -16.81 -5.24
C TRP A 197 -3.04 -17.30 -6.70
N HIS A 198 -3.96 -18.15 -7.12
CA HIS A 198 -4.04 -18.71 -8.48
C HIS A 198 -5.16 -18.06 -9.28
#